data_AF-A0A496R7Z2-F1
#
_entry.id   AF-A0A496R7Z2-F1
#
_cell.length_a   1.000
_cell.length_b   1.000
_cell.length_c   1.000
_cell.angle_alpha   90.00
_cell.angle_beta   90.00
_cell.angle_gamma   90.00
#
_symmetry.space_group_name_H-M   'P 1'
#
loop_
_entity.id
_entity.type
_entity.pdbx_description
1 polymer ?
#
loop_
_entity_poly.entity_id
_entity_poly.type
_entity_poly.pdbx_seq_one_letter_code
_entity_poly.pdbx_strand_id
1 'polypeptide(L)'
;MESDNEIVSFSRKLGVFNMIRLMWVPTDIGRAASESMYHCGDLVIHHKKGARKYYGLTEELLSISIINENDPNIALNDFHDWYVKRRIGALGLLWNKSGDAWLGTNLKKEERSQSIRRLLEKDDIAEVKISKIDEIFYMPKEELKILNDNEKNNAASVIAPLDTLMWDRKLISAIFNFDYKWEVYTPIKERKFGYYVLPVIYNDKFIGRCEPIMDRKKNELIMQNWWWEEGFEINQDMIDSLNRCFTVFAKYLNVEKIVISDTLLKNRLDWVANCV
;
A
#
# COMPACT_ATOMS: atom_id res chain seq x y z
N MET A 1 -3.06 -17.30 40.64
CA MET A 1 -1.88 -16.46 40.39
C MET A 1 -1.98 -16.01 38.95
N GLU A 2 -2.71 -14.92 38.73
CA GLU A 2 -2.73 -14.24 37.44
C GLU A 2 -1.33 -13.68 37.23
N SER A 3 -0.62 -14.16 36.21
CA SER A 3 0.60 -13.51 35.76
C SER A 3 0.22 -12.16 35.18
N ASP A 4 0.58 -11.10 35.88
CA ASP A 4 0.64 -9.74 35.33
C ASP A 4 1.67 -9.72 34.19
N ASN A 5 1.31 -10.28 33.03
CA ASN A 5 2.08 -10.08 31.81
C ASN A 5 1.96 -8.59 31.50
N GLU A 6 3.05 -7.85 31.72
CA GLU A 6 3.10 -6.40 31.67
C GLU A 6 2.87 -5.86 30.24
N ILE A 7 1.61 -5.85 29.81
CA ILE A 7 1.14 -5.12 28.64
C ILE A 7 1.14 -3.65 29.01
N VAL A 8 2.23 -2.95 28.74
CA VAL A 8 2.45 -1.57 29.17
C VAL A 8 2.37 -0.61 27.99
N SER A 9 1.57 0.45 28.14
CA SER A 9 1.75 1.65 27.33
C SER A 9 2.86 2.51 27.96
N PHE A 10 4.05 2.45 27.37
CA PHE A 10 5.31 2.93 27.97
C PHE A 10 5.42 4.45 28.19
N SER A 11 4.54 5.27 27.63
CA SER A 11 4.70 6.75 27.67
C SER A 11 4.31 7.43 28.99
N ARG A 12 3.86 6.71 30.04
CA ARG A 12 3.50 7.32 31.34
C ARG A 12 3.98 6.57 32.58
N LYS A 13 4.25 5.26 32.50
CA LYS A 13 4.61 4.46 33.68
C LYS A 13 6.07 4.68 34.15
N LEU A 14 6.99 5.07 33.26
CA LEU A 14 8.42 5.17 33.60
C LEU A 14 8.83 6.50 34.25
N GLY A 15 7.97 7.53 34.27
CA GLY A 15 8.30 8.82 34.91
C GLY A 15 9.47 9.60 34.29
N VAL A 16 10.02 9.17 33.16
CA VAL A 16 11.15 9.82 32.47
C VAL A 16 10.64 10.79 31.41
N PHE A 17 10.61 12.09 31.72
CA PHE A 17 10.04 13.14 30.85
C PHE A 17 11.08 13.90 30.02
N ASN A 18 12.17 13.25 29.62
CA ASN A 18 13.14 13.87 28.71
C ASN A 18 12.69 13.61 27.26
N MET A 19 12.60 14.66 26.45
CA MET A 19 12.31 14.54 25.02
C MET A 19 13.61 14.36 24.24
N ILE A 20 13.60 13.42 23.30
CA ILE A 20 14.68 13.21 22.32
C ILE A 20 14.13 13.36 20.89
N ARG A 21 15.02 13.65 19.94
CA ARG A 21 14.65 13.71 18.52
C ARG A 21 14.81 12.32 17.91
N LEU A 22 13.70 11.63 17.66
CA LEU A 22 13.69 10.38 16.90
C LEU A 22 12.97 10.63 15.57
N MET A 23 13.64 10.29 14.47
CA MET A 23 13.17 10.51 13.09
C MET A 23 12.74 11.97 12.80
N TRP A 24 11.45 12.27 12.97
CA TRP A 24 10.81 13.51 12.50
C TRP A 24 10.02 14.27 13.58
N VAL A 25 9.88 13.75 14.81
CA VAL A 25 9.05 14.35 15.87
C VAL A 25 9.74 14.26 17.24
N PRO A 26 9.67 15.31 18.09
CA PRO A 26 10.06 15.20 19.49
C PRO A 26 9.33 14.06 20.18
N THR A 27 10.07 13.13 20.77
CA THR A 27 9.57 11.85 21.28
C THR A 27 10.07 11.65 22.71
N ASP A 28 9.19 11.21 23.62
CA ASP A 28 9.59 10.88 24.99
C ASP A 28 10.53 9.65 25.00
N ILE A 29 11.46 9.58 25.95
CA ILE A 29 12.43 8.48 26.04
C ILE A 29 11.75 7.11 26.12
N GLY A 30 10.65 6.99 26.88
CA GLY A 30 9.92 5.72 26.99
C GLY A 30 9.43 5.24 25.64
N ARG A 31 8.79 6.12 24.85
CA ARG A 31 8.38 5.82 23.48
C ARG A 31 9.56 5.52 22.56
N ALA A 32 10.65 6.27 22.64
CA ALA A 32 11.82 6.05 21.80
C ALA A 32 12.50 4.69 22.09
N ALA A 33 12.60 4.32 23.36
CA ALA A 33 13.08 3.00 23.77
C ALA A 33 12.16 1.90 23.23
N SER A 34 10.83 2.03 23.41
CA SER A 34 9.88 1.03 22.89
C SER A 34 9.89 0.93 21.37
N GLU A 35 9.99 2.04 20.64
CA GLU A 35 10.08 2.02 19.18
C GLU A 35 11.40 1.38 18.72
N SER A 36 12.51 1.63 19.43
CA SER A 36 13.80 1.01 19.13
C SER A 36 13.76 -0.51 19.37
N MET A 37 13.25 -0.94 20.52
CA MET A 37 13.05 -2.36 20.84
C MET A 37 12.10 -3.04 19.85
N TYR A 38 11.05 -2.35 19.40
CA TYR A 38 10.18 -2.83 18.33
C TYR A 38 10.94 -3.00 17.00
N HIS A 39 11.80 -2.06 16.64
CA HIS A 39 12.61 -2.15 15.42
C HIS A 39 13.69 -3.23 15.49
N CYS A 40 14.24 -3.51 16.67
CA CYS A 40 15.19 -4.60 16.90
C CYS A 40 14.53 -5.98 17.04
N GLY A 41 13.21 -6.02 17.19
CA GLY A 41 12.45 -7.26 17.34
C GLY A 41 12.34 -7.78 18.78
N ASP A 42 12.73 -7.01 19.79
CA ASP A 42 12.54 -7.36 21.22
C ASP A 42 11.09 -7.18 21.67
N LEU A 43 10.40 -6.22 21.04
CA LEU A 43 8.97 -5.96 21.25
C LEU A 43 8.19 -6.17 19.96
N VAL A 44 6.96 -6.65 20.10
CA VAL A 44 5.97 -6.65 19.01
C VAL A 44 4.73 -5.85 19.40
N ILE A 45 3.99 -5.34 18.41
CA ILE A 45 2.70 -4.68 18.65
C ILE A 45 1.69 -5.77 19.01
N HIS A 46 1.32 -5.86 20.29
CA HIS A 46 0.30 -6.78 20.77
C HIS A 46 -1.09 -6.35 20.28
N HIS A 47 -1.45 -5.08 20.48
CA HIS A 47 -2.69 -4.51 19.95
C HIS A 47 -2.63 -2.98 19.87
N LYS A 48 -3.69 -2.37 19.34
CA LYS A 48 -3.88 -0.92 19.31
C LYS A 48 -5.20 -0.53 19.97
N LYS A 49 -5.20 0.55 20.75
CA LYS A 49 -6.42 1.23 21.22
C LYS A 49 -6.45 2.63 20.61
N GLY A 50 -7.24 2.79 19.55
CA GLY A 50 -7.16 3.98 18.69
C GLY A 50 -5.77 4.09 18.04
N ALA A 51 -5.15 5.27 18.12
CA ALA A 51 -3.81 5.49 17.60
C ALA A 51 -2.67 4.99 18.53
N ARG A 52 -3.01 4.53 19.75
CA ARG A 52 -2.02 4.08 20.72
C ARG A 52 -1.67 2.61 20.50
N LYS A 53 -0.38 2.31 20.38
CA LYS A 53 0.18 0.96 20.33
C LYS A 53 0.47 0.45 21.74
N TYR A 54 0.17 -0.81 21.98
CA TYR A 54 0.55 -1.55 23.18
C TYR A 54 1.54 -2.63 22.73
N TYR A 55 2.70 -2.65 23.36
CA TYR A 55 3.77 -3.59 23.05
C TYR A 55 3.74 -4.74 24.05
N GLY A 56 4.16 -5.91 23.60
CA GLY A 56 4.52 -7.04 24.44
C GLY A 56 5.88 -7.59 24.02
N LEU A 57 6.49 -8.39 24.87
CA LEU A 57 7.75 -9.05 24.58
C LEU A 57 7.56 -10.06 23.45
N THR A 58 8.51 -10.10 22.52
CA THR A 58 8.47 -11.02 21.39
C THR A 58 8.38 -12.48 21.83
N GLU A 59 9.13 -12.86 22.87
CA GLU A 59 9.16 -14.22 23.44
C GLU A 59 7.86 -14.68 24.11
N GLU A 60 7.02 -13.74 24.56
CA GLU A 60 5.72 -14.07 25.13
C GLU A 60 4.65 -14.24 24.05
N LEU A 61 4.83 -13.60 22.89
CA LEU A 61 3.80 -13.46 21.86
C LEU A 61 4.06 -14.29 20.60
N LEU A 62 5.31 -14.67 20.34
CA LEU A 62 5.71 -15.50 19.21
C LEU A 62 6.25 -16.85 19.69
N SER A 63 6.06 -17.90 18.87
CA SER A 63 6.58 -19.23 19.18
C SER A 63 8.11 -19.24 19.19
N ILE A 64 8.69 -20.01 20.12
CA ILE A 64 10.13 -20.19 20.22
C ILE A 64 10.80 -20.68 18.93
N SER A 65 10.08 -21.43 18.09
CA SER A 65 10.58 -21.89 16.79
C SER A 65 10.85 -20.75 15.80
N ILE A 66 10.05 -19.69 15.84
CA ILE A 66 10.25 -18.49 14.99
C ILE A 66 11.40 -17.66 15.54
N ILE A 67 11.47 -17.52 16.87
CA ILE A 67 12.49 -16.69 17.54
C ILE A 67 13.89 -17.27 17.35
N ASN A 68 14.01 -18.60 17.40
CA ASN A 68 15.28 -19.30 17.23
C ASN A 68 15.59 -19.64 15.75
N GLU A 69 14.78 -19.16 14.80
CA GLU A 69 15.07 -19.36 13.39
C GLU A 69 16.30 -18.53 12.99
N ASN A 70 17.25 -19.15 12.31
CA ASN A 70 18.45 -18.43 11.85
C ASN A 70 18.05 -17.42 10.77
N ASP A 71 18.64 -16.23 10.82
CA ASP A 71 18.48 -15.26 9.72
C ASP A 71 18.99 -15.89 8.42
N PRO A 72 18.13 -16.08 7.40
CA PRO A 72 18.57 -16.64 6.12
C PRO A 72 19.53 -15.70 5.37
N ASN A 73 19.65 -14.44 5.81
CA ASN A 73 20.46 -13.40 5.17
C ASN A 73 21.74 -13.11 5.97
N ILE A 74 22.66 -14.07 5.99
CA ILE A 74 23.89 -13.99 6.81
C ILE A 74 24.79 -12.84 6.33
N ALA A 75 25.00 -12.69 5.02
CA ALA A 75 25.75 -11.57 4.47
C ALA A 75 24.84 -10.40 4.10
N LEU A 76 25.38 -9.18 4.17
CA LEU A 76 24.63 -7.97 3.76
C LEU A 76 24.12 -8.05 2.31
N ASN A 77 24.86 -8.70 1.42
CA ASN A 77 24.43 -8.91 0.04
C ASN A 77 23.27 -9.89 -0.08
N ASP A 78 23.17 -10.89 0.80
CA ASP A 78 22.02 -11.81 0.84
C ASP A 78 20.76 -11.03 1.24
N PHE A 79 20.89 -10.16 2.25
CA PHE A 79 19.81 -9.27 2.66
C PHE A 79 19.40 -8.32 1.54
N HIS A 80 20.37 -7.73 0.83
CA HIS A 80 20.08 -6.85 -0.31
C HIS A 80 19.35 -7.61 -1.44
N ASP A 81 19.81 -8.80 -1.80
CA ASP A 81 19.17 -9.64 -2.83
C ASP A 81 17.73 -10.00 -2.43
N TRP A 82 17.54 -10.52 -1.22
CA TRP A 82 16.22 -10.84 -0.67
C TRP A 82 15.29 -9.63 -0.69
N TYR A 83 15.79 -8.48 -0.24
CA TYR A 83 14.97 -7.28 -0.11
C TYR A 83 14.63 -6.65 -1.47
N VAL A 84 15.57 -6.66 -2.43
CA VAL A 84 15.33 -6.23 -3.81
C VAL A 84 14.32 -7.15 -4.50
N LYS A 85 14.47 -8.47 -4.39
CA LYS A 85 13.50 -9.44 -4.94
C LYS A 85 12.11 -9.20 -4.35
N ARG A 86 12.02 -9.04 -3.02
CA ARG A 86 10.76 -8.73 -2.33
C ARG A 86 10.13 -7.42 -2.81
N ARG A 87 10.96 -6.40 -3.05
CA ARG A 87 10.47 -5.11 -3.56
C ARG A 87 9.93 -5.22 -4.98
N ILE A 88 10.66 -5.89 -5.86
CA ILE A 88 10.22 -6.16 -7.24
C ILE A 88 8.91 -6.95 -7.24
N GLY A 89 8.83 -8.02 -6.46
CA GLY A 89 7.63 -8.85 -6.35
C GLY A 89 6.43 -8.11 -5.77
N ALA A 90 6.62 -7.21 -4.81
CA ALA A 90 5.52 -6.43 -4.23
C ALA A 90 4.83 -5.48 -5.23
N LEU A 91 5.56 -4.96 -6.23
CA LEU A 91 4.97 -4.17 -7.32
C LEU A 91 4.61 -5.02 -8.55
N GLY A 92 5.09 -6.26 -8.62
CA GLY A 92 4.94 -7.17 -9.77
C GLY A 92 5.89 -6.85 -10.93
N LEU A 93 6.09 -5.57 -11.24
CA LEU A 93 6.97 -5.11 -12.33
C LEU A 93 7.65 -3.80 -11.94
N LEU A 94 8.99 -3.77 -11.94
CA LEU A 94 9.74 -2.61 -11.44
C LEU A 94 11.02 -2.36 -12.24
N TRP A 95 11.30 -1.09 -12.55
CA TRP A 95 12.56 -0.65 -13.16
C TRP A 95 13.67 -0.38 -12.13
N ASN A 96 14.92 -0.25 -12.60
CA ASN A 96 16.05 0.13 -11.73
C ASN A 96 16.25 1.66 -11.60
N LYS A 97 15.28 2.49 -12.04
CA LYS A 97 15.37 3.95 -11.89
C LYS A 97 15.27 4.34 -10.41
N SER A 98 15.85 5.50 -10.07
CA SER A 98 15.53 6.15 -8.79
C SER A 98 14.06 6.55 -8.80
N GLY A 99 13.32 6.19 -7.77
CA GLY A 99 11.88 6.43 -7.69
C GLY A 99 11.33 6.07 -6.33
N ASP A 100 10.06 6.40 -6.12
CA ASP A 100 9.38 6.27 -4.83
C ASP A 100 9.26 4.80 -4.39
N ALA A 101 9.29 3.84 -5.33
CA ALA A 101 9.33 2.40 -5.04
C ALA A 101 10.53 1.98 -4.17
N TRP A 102 11.63 2.73 -4.19
CA TRP A 102 12.84 2.42 -3.42
C TRP A 102 12.93 3.19 -2.10
N LEU A 103 11.93 4.01 -1.75
CA LEU A 103 11.95 4.76 -0.49
C LEU A 103 11.92 3.83 0.72
N GLY A 104 12.66 4.24 1.76
CA GLY A 104 12.81 3.47 3.00
C GLY A 104 13.70 2.23 2.90
N THR A 105 14.34 1.98 1.74
CA THR A 105 15.19 0.80 1.57
C THR A 105 16.62 0.96 2.10
N ASN A 106 17.09 2.20 2.29
CA ASN A 106 18.49 2.55 2.56
C ASN A 106 19.52 2.06 1.51
N LEU A 107 19.07 1.45 0.40
CA LEU A 107 19.92 0.97 -0.68
C LEU A 107 20.41 2.12 -1.56
N LYS A 108 21.72 2.15 -1.81
CA LYS A 108 22.30 2.99 -2.86
C LYS A 108 22.01 2.39 -4.24
N LYS A 109 22.09 3.23 -5.28
CA LYS A 109 21.89 2.83 -6.67
C LYS A 109 22.80 1.66 -7.07
N GLU A 110 24.07 1.70 -6.66
CA GLU A 110 25.07 0.69 -7.00
C GLU A 110 24.75 -0.66 -6.33
N GLU A 111 24.47 -0.65 -5.03
CA GLU A 111 24.09 -1.85 -4.26
C GLU A 111 22.84 -2.52 -4.83
N ARG A 112 21.83 -1.71 -5.19
CA ARG A 112 20.62 -2.20 -5.85
C ARG A 112 20.92 -2.81 -7.22
N SER A 113 21.75 -2.17 -8.03
CA SER A 113 22.10 -2.66 -9.37
C SER A 113 22.90 -3.96 -9.32
N GLN A 114 23.79 -4.10 -8.33
CA GLN A 114 24.51 -5.35 -8.07
C GLN A 114 23.56 -6.46 -7.61
N SER A 115 22.57 -6.13 -6.77
CA SER A 115 21.57 -7.11 -6.31
C SER A 115 20.70 -7.61 -7.47
N ILE A 116 20.24 -6.70 -8.34
CA ILE A 116 19.51 -7.08 -9.56
C ILE A 116 20.35 -8.02 -10.43
N ARG A 117 21.65 -7.71 -10.63
CA ARG A 117 22.56 -8.58 -11.39
C ARG A 117 22.65 -9.98 -10.80
N ARG A 118 22.89 -10.10 -9.49
CA ARG A 118 22.98 -11.40 -8.81
C ARG A 118 21.67 -12.18 -8.89
N LEU A 119 20.52 -11.50 -8.76
CA LEU A 119 19.21 -12.13 -8.88
C LEU A 119 18.94 -12.64 -10.32
N LEU A 120 19.40 -11.92 -11.35
CA LEU A 120 19.34 -12.40 -12.74
C LEU A 120 20.27 -13.61 -12.95
N GLU A 121 21.49 -13.58 -12.41
CA GLU A 121 22.43 -14.70 -12.48
C GLU A 121 21.89 -15.96 -11.78
N LYS A 122 21.10 -15.79 -10.71
CA LYS A 122 20.39 -16.86 -9.98
C LYS A 122 19.10 -17.33 -10.67
N ASP A 123 18.66 -16.67 -11.74
CA ASP A 123 17.36 -16.87 -12.39
C ASP A 123 16.15 -16.63 -11.46
N ASP A 124 16.32 -15.79 -10.43
CA ASP A 124 15.28 -15.44 -9.46
C ASP A 124 14.31 -14.38 -9.98
N ILE A 125 14.78 -13.54 -10.90
CA ILE A 125 14.01 -12.50 -11.58
C ILE A 125 14.29 -12.56 -13.08
N ALA A 126 13.42 -11.95 -13.87
CA ALA A 126 13.59 -11.84 -15.32
C ALA A 126 13.50 -10.39 -15.78
N GLU A 127 14.22 -10.08 -16.85
CA GLU A 127 14.06 -8.83 -17.58
C GLU A 127 12.78 -8.86 -18.43
N VAL A 128 12.06 -7.75 -18.42
CA VAL A 128 10.85 -7.52 -19.21
C VAL A 128 10.98 -6.20 -19.92
N LYS A 129 10.66 -6.18 -21.22
CA LYS A 129 10.60 -4.96 -22.02
C LYS A 129 9.16 -4.66 -22.39
N ILE A 130 8.76 -3.42 -22.16
CA ILE A 130 7.44 -2.92 -22.54
C ILE A 130 7.58 -2.17 -23.86
N SER A 131 6.67 -2.43 -24.80
CA SER A 131 6.68 -1.74 -26.09
C SER A 131 6.62 -0.22 -25.91
N LYS A 132 7.47 0.52 -26.63
CA LYS A 132 7.55 2.00 -26.61
C LYS A 132 8.06 2.60 -25.29
N ILE A 133 8.63 1.79 -24.41
CA ILE A 133 9.35 2.25 -23.21
C ILE A 133 10.78 1.73 -23.30
N ASP A 134 11.76 2.62 -23.20
CA ASP A 134 13.18 2.25 -23.38
C ASP A 134 13.76 1.52 -22.16
N GLU A 135 13.19 1.77 -20.98
CA GLU A 135 13.60 1.13 -19.74
C GLU A 135 13.38 -0.38 -19.72
N ILE A 136 14.33 -1.08 -19.10
CA ILE A 136 14.19 -2.49 -18.71
C ILE A 136 13.49 -2.56 -17.35
N PHE A 137 12.49 -3.43 -17.29
CA PHE A 137 11.77 -3.78 -16.08
C PHE A 137 12.20 -5.17 -15.60
N TYR A 138 11.96 -5.43 -14.33
CA TYR A 138 12.24 -6.71 -13.70
C TYR A 138 10.99 -7.23 -13.01
N MET A 139 10.79 -8.54 -13.04
CA MET A 139 9.73 -9.25 -12.33
C MET A 139 10.25 -10.57 -11.75
N PRO A 140 9.62 -11.14 -10.71
CA PRO A 140 9.97 -12.49 -10.24
C PRO A 140 9.82 -13.50 -11.37
N LYS A 141 10.79 -14.40 -11.51
CA LYS A 141 10.84 -15.37 -12.61
C LYS A 141 9.59 -16.24 -12.63
N GLU A 142 9.17 -16.68 -11.46
CA GLU A 142 8.01 -17.54 -11.22
C GLU A 142 6.67 -16.93 -11.69
N GLU A 143 6.62 -15.61 -11.84
CA GLU A 143 5.44 -14.87 -12.26
C GLU A 143 5.37 -14.67 -13.78
N LEU A 144 6.44 -14.96 -14.55
CA LEU A 144 6.48 -14.69 -16.00
C LEU A 144 5.30 -15.29 -16.78
N LYS A 145 4.75 -16.40 -16.30
CA LYS A 145 3.58 -17.06 -16.89
C LYS A 145 2.38 -16.13 -17.04
N ILE A 146 2.24 -15.12 -16.18
CA ILE A 146 1.14 -14.15 -16.24
C ILE A 146 1.18 -13.30 -17.52
N LEU A 147 2.35 -13.14 -18.14
CA LEU A 147 2.48 -12.37 -19.38
C LEU A 147 1.84 -13.06 -20.59
N ASN A 148 1.59 -14.37 -20.48
CA ASN A 148 0.88 -15.14 -21.50
C ASN A 148 -0.63 -15.24 -21.21
N ASP A 149 -1.06 -14.73 -20.06
CA ASP A 149 -2.47 -14.71 -19.68
C ASP A 149 -3.17 -13.54 -20.40
N ASN A 150 -4.17 -13.88 -21.21
CA ASN A 150 -4.99 -12.91 -21.93
C ASN A 150 -6.42 -12.84 -21.37
N GLU A 151 -6.70 -13.52 -20.25
CA GLU A 151 -8.03 -13.54 -19.67
C GLU A 151 -8.41 -12.17 -19.08
N LYS A 152 -9.42 -11.54 -19.68
CA LYS A 152 -10.09 -10.39 -19.08
C LYS A 152 -11.13 -10.90 -18.10
N ASN A 153 -10.78 -10.86 -16.82
CA ASN A 153 -11.66 -11.29 -15.73
C ASN A 153 -12.87 -10.36 -15.50
N ASN A 154 -13.01 -9.28 -16.28
CA ASN A 154 -14.03 -8.24 -16.09
C ASN A 154 -14.09 -7.83 -14.62
N ALA A 155 -12.93 -7.48 -14.07
CA ALA A 155 -12.77 -7.15 -12.66
C ALA A 155 -12.53 -5.66 -12.49
N ALA A 156 -13.22 -5.05 -11.53
CA ALA A 156 -12.96 -3.67 -11.12
C ALA A 156 -12.38 -3.64 -9.70
N SER A 157 -11.57 -2.64 -9.40
CA SER A 157 -11.00 -2.43 -8.07
C SER A 157 -10.75 -0.96 -7.81
N VAL A 158 -10.89 -0.54 -6.54
CA VAL A 158 -10.44 0.76 -6.05
C VAL A 158 -9.12 0.58 -5.32
N ILE A 159 -8.12 1.39 -5.67
CA ILE A 159 -6.76 1.22 -5.18
C ILE A 159 -6.48 2.23 -4.07
N ALA A 160 -5.96 1.77 -2.94
CA ALA A 160 -5.58 2.67 -1.87
C ALA A 160 -4.37 3.54 -2.31
N PRO A 161 -4.27 4.81 -1.86
CA PRO A 161 -3.17 5.69 -2.26
C PRO A 161 -1.77 5.17 -1.88
N LEU A 162 -1.71 4.28 -0.89
CA LEU A 162 -0.49 3.67 -0.35
C LEU A 162 -0.37 2.17 -0.68
N ASP A 163 -1.26 1.68 -1.55
CA ASP A 163 -1.12 0.34 -2.13
C ASP A 163 0.23 0.20 -2.84
N THR A 164 0.79 -1.01 -2.86
CA THR A 164 2.12 -1.25 -3.46
C THR A 164 2.15 -0.87 -4.94
N LEU A 165 1.04 -1.04 -5.66
CA LEU A 165 0.89 -0.60 -7.05
C LEU A 165 1.12 0.91 -7.19
N MET A 166 0.73 1.70 -6.21
CA MET A 166 0.79 3.17 -6.27
C MET A 166 2.10 3.77 -5.72
N TRP A 167 3.06 2.93 -5.32
CA TRP A 167 4.31 3.40 -4.72
C TRP A 167 5.13 4.26 -5.68
N ASP A 168 5.32 3.86 -6.95
CA ASP A 168 6.06 4.64 -7.94
C ASP A 168 5.12 5.27 -8.97
N ARG A 169 4.76 6.53 -8.73
CA ARG A 169 3.85 7.29 -9.60
C ARG A 169 4.44 7.56 -10.98
N LYS A 170 5.77 7.60 -11.12
CA LYS A 170 6.42 7.76 -12.43
C LYS A 170 6.31 6.46 -13.23
N LEU A 171 6.44 5.31 -12.56
CA LEU A 171 6.24 4.01 -13.18
C LEU A 171 4.79 3.86 -13.65
N ILE A 172 3.83 4.22 -12.80
CA ILE A 172 2.41 4.18 -13.18
C ILE A 172 2.11 5.12 -14.35
N SER A 173 2.63 6.35 -14.32
CA SER A 173 2.49 7.30 -15.43
C SER A 173 3.11 6.74 -16.73
N ALA A 174 4.30 6.14 -16.65
CA ALA A 174 4.98 5.58 -17.83
C ALA A 174 4.25 4.37 -18.45
N ILE A 175 3.75 3.45 -17.62
CA ILE A 175 3.11 2.21 -18.11
C ILE A 175 1.66 2.44 -18.50
N PHE A 176 0.91 3.18 -17.68
CA PHE A 176 -0.54 3.30 -17.80
C PHE A 176 -1.01 4.66 -18.33
N ASN A 177 -0.10 5.61 -18.55
CA ASN A 177 -0.44 7.00 -18.89
C ASN A 177 -1.44 7.60 -17.86
N PHE A 178 -1.25 7.26 -16.59
CA PHE A 178 -2.14 7.66 -15.50
C PHE A 178 -1.37 8.48 -14.47
N ASP A 179 -1.65 9.78 -14.42
CA ASP A 179 -1.09 10.67 -13.41
C ASP A 179 -1.94 10.67 -12.16
N TYR A 180 -1.27 10.42 -11.03
CA TYR A 180 -1.88 10.39 -9.72
C TYR A 180 -1.04 11.16 -8.72
N LYS A 181 -1.69 11.79 -7.76
CA LYS A 181 -1.08 12.41 -6.58
C LYS A 181 -2.03 12.23 -5.42
N TRP A 182 -1.52 11.78 -4.28
CA TRP A 182 -2.32 11.74 -3.06
C TRP A 182 -2.35 13.14 -2.43
N GLU A 183 -3.47 13.84 -2.61
CA GLU A 183 -3.60 15.27 -2.32
C GLU A 183 -3.97 15.60 -0.87
N VAL A 184 -3.90 14.60 0.03
CA VAL A 184 -4.23 14.76 1.46
C VAL A 184 -3.41 15.89 2.12
N TYR A 185 -2.17 16.07 1.70
CA TYR A 185 -1.25 17.12 2.18
C TYR A 185 -1.26 18.39 1.32
N THR A 186 -1.98 18.38 0.20
CA THR A 186 -2.08 19.55 -0.70
C THR A 186 -3.10 20.53 -0.11
N PRO A 187 -2.79 21.83 -0.02
CA PRO A 187 -3.76 22.85 0.42
C PRO A 187 -5.05 22.78 -0.41
N ILE A 188 -6.21 22.98 0.23
CA ILE A 188 -7.54 22.78 -0.41
C ILE A 188 -7.64 23.50 -1.77
N LYS A 189 -7.13 24.73 -1.88
CA LYS A 189 -7.20 25.56 -3.10
C LYS A 189 -6.30 25.07 -4.24
N GLU A 190 -5.34 24.19 -3.95
CA GLU A 190 -4.37 23.67 -4.92
C GLU A 190 -4.68 22.22 -5.33
N ARG A 191 -5.73 21.61 -4.76
CA ARG A 191 -6.12 20.24 -5.10
C ARG A 191 -6.73 20.20 -6.50
N LYS A 192 -6.31 19.23 -7.30
CA LYS A 192 -6.90 18.93 -8.60
C LYS A 192 -8.17 18.10 -8.48
N PHE A 193 -8.23 17.18 -7.52
CA PHE A 193 -9.33 16.24 -7.37
C PHE A 193 -10.03 16.39 -6.02
N GLY A 194 -9.38 15.96 -4.93
CA GLY A 194 -10.06 15.80 -3.64
C GLY A 194 -9.11 15.46 -2.50
N TYR A 195 -9.63 15.31 -1.28
CA TYR A 195 -8.81 15.06 -0.10
C TYR A 195 -8.26 13.62 -0.07
N TYR A 196 -9.14 12.64 -0.28
CA TYR A 196 -8.81 11.22 -0.21
C TYR A 196 -9.38 10.49 -1.44
N VAL A 197 -8.64 10.58 -2.54
CA VAL A 197 -9.07 10.08 -3.85
C VAL A 197 -8.41 8.74 -4.14
N LEU A 198 -9.21 7.75 -4.52
CA LEU A 198 -8.79 6.40 -4.90
C LEU A 198 -8.76 6.27 -6.42
N PRO A 199 -7.66 5.79 -7.03
CA PRO A 199 -7.69 5.30 -8.40
C PRO A 199 -8.67 4.14 -8.57
N VAL A 200 -9.30 4.06 -9.73
CA VAL A 200 -10.22 2.98 -10.10
C VAL A 200 -9.64 2.24 -11.29
N ILE A 201 -9.50 0.93 -11.15
CA ILE A 201 -9.03 0.03 -12.20
C ILE A 201 -10.21 -0.81 -12.69
N TYR A 202 -10.27 -1.03 -14.00
CA TYR A 202 -11.09 -2.07 -14.62
C TYR A 202 -10.21 -2.87 -15.58
N ASN A 203 -10.15 -4.18 -15.37
CA ASN A 203 -9.20 -5.09 -15.99
C ASN A 203 -7.75 -4.59 -15.81
N ASP A 204 -7.11 -4.16 -16.89
CA ASP A 204 -5.72 -3.77 -17.00
C ASP A 204 -5.52 -2.25 -17.10
N LYS A 205 -6.57 -1.45 -16.86
CA LYS A 205 -6.54 0.00 -17.07
C LYS A 205 -7.08 0.78 -15.89
N PHE A 206 -6.42 1.91 -15.60
CA PHE A 206 -6.99 2.95 -14.76
C PHE A 206 -8.10 3.67 -15.54
N ILE A 207 -9.34 3.51 -15.10
CA ILE A 207 -10.53 4.05 -15.76
C ILE A 207 -11.03 5.34 -15.11
N GLY A 208 -10.54 5.67 -13.92
CA GLY A 208 -10.99 6.86 -13.22
C GLY A 208 -10.46 6.99 -11.82
N ARG A 209 -11.10 7.89 -11.08
CA ARG A 209 -10.81 8.24 -9.70
C ARG A 209 -12.12 8.44 -8.95
N CYS A 210 -12.19 8.01 -7.70
CA CYS A 210 -13.35 8.22 -6.84
C CYS A 210 -12.94 8.82 -5.49
N GLU A 211 -13.82 9.64 -4.89
CA GLU A 211 -13.62 10.21 -3.56
C GLU A 211 -14.68 9.66 -2.61
N PRO A 212 -14.44 8.51 -1.96
CA PRO A 212 -15.32 8.00 -0.93
C PRO A 212 -15.05 8.69 0.41
N ILE A 213 -16.12 9.07 1.11
CA ILE A 213 -16.09 9.68 2.44
C ILE A 213 -16.89 8.81 3.40
N MET A 214 -16.24 8.37 4.47
CA MET A 214 -16.90 7.60 5.52
C MET A 214 -17.65 8.52 6.48
N ASP A 215 -18.99 8.44 6.51
CA ASP A 215 -19.81 9.03 7.57
C ASP A 215 -20.06 7.97 8.66
N ARG A 216 -19.20 7.98 9.67
CA ARG A 216 -19.30 7.05 10.81
C ARG A 216 -20.53 7.25 11.68
N LYS A 217 -21.16 8.43 11.66
CA LYS A 217 -22.36 8.68 12.48
C LYS A 217 -23.59 8.02 11.87
N LYS A 218 -23.67 8.04 10.53
CA LYS A 218 -24.76 7.42 9.78
C LYS A 218 -24.46 5.99 9.33
N ASN A 219 -23.21 5.54 9.50
CA ASN A 219 -22.72 4.27 8.99
C ASN A 219 -22.85 4.16 7.46
N GLU A 220 -22.54 5.25 6.77
CA GLU A 220 -22.72 5.41 5.32
C GLU A 220 -21.37 5.69 4.65
N LEU A 221 -21.19 5.17 3.43
CA LEU A 221 -20.11 5.59 2.55
C LEU A 221 -20.66 6.59 1.53
N ILE A 222 -20.25 7.84 1.63
CA ILE A 222 -20.64 8.89 0.70
C ILE A 222 -19.67 8.86 -0.48
N MET A 223 -20.16 8.55 -1.68
CA MET A 223 -19.44 8.80 -2.92
C MET A 223 -19.51 10.29 -3.21
N GLN A 224 -18.45 11.03 -2.85
CA GLN A 224 -18.45 12.49 -2.92
C GLN A 224 -18.19 12.98 -4.35
N ASN A 225 -17.18 12.45 -5.01
CA ASN A 225 -16.79 12.84 -6.36
C ASN A 225 -16.30 11.63 -7.17
N TRP A 226 -16.36 11.75 -8.49
CA TRP A 226 -15.91 10.76 -9.46
C TRP A 226 -15.37 11.46 -10.70
N TRP A 227 -14.24 10.97 -11.22
CA TRP A 227 -13.63 11.44 -12.44
C TRP A 227 -13.31 10.25 -13.34
N TRP A 228 -13.91 10.21 -14.53
CA TRP A 228 -13.53 9.25 -15.56
C TRP A 228 -12.24 9.70 -16.24
N GLU A 229 -11.39 8.73 -16.60
CA GLU A 229 -10.35 8.97 -17.58
C GLU A 229 -10.94 9.05 -18.99
N GLU A 230 -10.27 9.76 -19.88
CA GLU A 230 -10.67 9.87 -21.28
C GLU A 230 -10.42 8.55 -22.04
N GLY A 231 -11.17 8.33 -23.11
CA GLY A 231 -10.95 7.18 -24.01
C GLY A 231 -11.58 5.86 -23.56
N PHE A 232 -12.51 5.91 -22.60
CA PHE A 232 -13.27 4.74 -22.15
C PHE A 232 -14.76 4.84 -22.55
N GLU A 233 -15.25 3.81 -23.21
CA GLU A 233 -16.68 3.61 -23.41
C GLU A 233 -17.25 2.85 -22.21
N ILE A 234 -18.16 3.52 -21.50
CA ILE A 234 -18.86 2.94 -20.36
C ILE A 234 -19.90 1.96 -20.90
N ASN A 235 -19.75 0.68 -20.60
CA ASN A 235 -20.67 -0.39 -20.99
C ASN A 235 -21.23 -1.12 -19.76
N GLN A 236 -22.23 -1.98 -19.97
CA GLN A 236 -22.91 -2.66 -18.87
C GLN A 236 -21.97 -3.58 -18.08
N ASP A 237 -21.06 -4.31 -18.74
CA ASP A 237 -20.12 -5.20 -18.07
C ASP A 237 -19.22 -4.44 -17.09
N MET A 238 -18.74 -3.26 -17.49
CA MET A 238 -17.95 -2.38 -16.63
C MET A 238 -18.76 -1.91 -15.42
N ILE A 239 -20.01 -1.48 -15.65
CA ILE A 239 -20.91 -1.06 -14.56
C ILE A 239 -21.17 -2.21 -13.58
N ASP A 240 -21.44 -3.41 -14.08
CA ASP A 240 -21.69 -4.59 -13.25
C ASP A 240 -20.45 -4.97 -12.42
N SER A 241 -19.25 -4.85 -13.00
CA SER A 241 -18.00 -5.07 -12.28
C SER A 241 -17.74 -4.01 -11.22
N LEU A 242 -18.02 -2.75 -11.51
CA LEU A 242 -17.91 -1.65 -10.55
C LEU A 242 -18.91 -1.81 -9.42
N ASN A 243 -20.15 -2.21 -9.71
CA ASN A 243 -21.15 -2.56 -8.70
C ASN A 243 -20.62 -3.62 -7.74
N ARG A 244 -20.13 -4.75 -8.27
CA ARG A 244 -19.53 -5.82 -7.46
C ARG A 244 -18.36 -5.30 -6.61
N CYS A 245 -17.48 -4.49 -7.19
CA CYS A 245 -16.36 -3.88 -6.48
C CYS A 245 -16.84 -3.04 -5.28
N PHE A 246 -17.82 -2.16 -5.48
CA PHE A 246 -18.33 -1.29 -4.42
C PHE A 246 -19.17 -2.03 -3.37
N THR A 247 -19.90 -3.08 -3.75
CA THR A 247 -20.55 -3.99 -2.78
C THR A 247 -19.52 -4.64 -1.86
N VAL A 248 -18.44 -5.19 -2.42
CA VAL A 248 -17.35 -5.79 -1.63
C VAL A 248 -16.66 -4.74 -0.76
N PHE A 249 -16.43 -3.54 -1.30
CA PHE A 249 -15.78 -2.45 -0.58
C PHE A 249 -16.63 -1.97 0.60
N ALA A 250 -17.94 -1.80 0.40
CA ALA A 250 -18.85 -1.43 1.48
C ALA A 250 -18.94 -2.50 2.57
N LYS A 251 -18.97 -3.79 2.18
CA LYS A 251 -18.91 -4.91 3.14
C LYS A 251 -17.61 -4.90 3.92
N TYR A 252 -16.47 -4.66 3.27
CA TYR A 252 -15.16 -4.54 3.94
C TYR A 252 -15.15 -3.38 4.94
N LEU A 253 -15.77 -2.26 4.60
CA LEU A 253 -15.88 -1.08 5.45
C LEU A 253 -16.99 -1.19 6.52
N ASN A 254 -17.81 -2.23 6.47
CA ASN A 254 -18.96 -2.48 7.35
C ASN A 254 -19.96 -1.31 7.38
N VAL A 255 -20.27 -0.73 6.21
CA VAL A 255 -21.29 0.33 6.06
C VAL A 255 -22.64 -0.25 5.65
N GLU A 256 -23.73 0.43 6.02
CA GLU A 256 -25.11 -0.01 5.73
C GLU A 256 -25.55 0.33 4.31
N LYS A 257 -25.03 1.41 3.71
CA LYS A 257 -25.33 1.79 2.33
C LYS A 257 -24.29 2.73 1.74
N ILE A 258 -24.28 2.84 0.42
CA ILE A 258 -23.52 3.84 -0.33
C ILE A 258 -24.48 4.97 -0.75
N VAL A 259 -24.11 6.21 -0.46
CA VAL A 259 -24.88 7.40 -0.83
C VAL A 259 -24.10 8.20 -1.86
N ILE A 260 -24.77 8.66 -2.91
CA ILE A 260 -24.16 9.53 -3.92
C ILE A 260 -24.44 10.98 -3.54
N SER A 261 -23.42 11.84 -3.60
CA SER A 261 -23.59 13.28 -3.41
C SER A 261 -24.47 13.90 -4.51
N ASP A 262 -25.19 14.99 -4.19
CA ASP A 262 -26.03 15.69 -5.18
C ASP A 262 -25.23 16.15 -6.42
N THR A 263 -23.93 16.40 -6.27
CA THR A 263 -23.01 16.74 -7.35
C THR A 263 -22.82 15.63 -8.39
N LEU A 264 -23.02 14.36 -8.01
CA LEU A 264 -22.77 13.20 -8.87
C LEU A 264 -24.02 12.63 -9.56
N LEU A 265 -25.23 12.99 -9.10
CA LEU A 265 -26.49 12.59 -9.74
C LEU A 265 -26.59 13.04 -11.22
N LYS A 266 -25.81 14.04 -11.63
CA LYS A 266 -25.77 14.53 -13.01
C LYS A 266 -24.86 13.72 -13.95
N ASN A 267 -24.01 12.84 -13.42
CA ASN A 267 -22.99 12.12 -14.18
C ASN A 267 -23.39 10.67 -14.54
N ARG A 268 -24.68 10.30 -14.39
CA ARG A 268 -25.19 8.93 -14.61
C ARG A 268 -24.46 7.87 -13.80
N LEU A 269 -24.14 8.20 -12.55
CA LEU A 269 -23.49 7.30 -11.58
C LEU A 269 -24.48 6.67 -10.62
N ASP A 270 -25.78 6.76 -10.90
CA ASP A 270 -26.87 6.30 -10.03
C ASP A 270 -26.74 4.83 -9.64
N TRP A 271 -26.08 4.03 -10.48
CA TRP A 271 -25.74 2.64 -10.23
C TRP A 271 -24.90 2.44 -8.96
N VAL A 272 -24.03 3.39 -8.60
CA VAL A 272 -23.17 3.29 -7.40
C VAL A 272 -24.01 3.22 -6.12
N ALA A 273 -25.16 3.89 -6.07
CA ALA A 273 -26.05 3.88 -4.91
C ALA A 273 -26.78 2.54 -4.74
N ASN A 274 -26.83 1.70 -5.78
CA ASN A 274 -27.53 0.41 -5.75
C ASN A 274 -26.64 -0.75 -5.31
N CYS A 275 -25.39 -0.50 -4.91
CA CYS A 275 -24.44 -1.56 -4.56
C CYS A 275 -24.72 -2.22 -3.20
N VAL A 276 -25.48 -1.57 -2.32
CA VAL A 276 -25.76 -1.99 -0.93
C VAL A 276 -27.14 -1.51 -0.50
#